data_AF-A0A2E6DBE0-F1
#
_entry.id   AF-A0A2E6DBE0-F1
#
_cell.length_a   1.000
_cell.length_b   1.000
_cell.length_c   1.000
_cell.angle_alpha   90.00
_cell.angle_beta   90.00
_cell.angle_gamma   90.00
#
_symmetry.space_group_name_H-M   'P 1'
#
loop_
_entity.id
_entity.type
_entity.pdbx_description
1 polymer ?
#
loop_
_entity_poly.entity_id
_entity_poly.type
_entity_poly.pdbx_seq_one_letter_code
_entity_poly.pdbx_strand_id
1 'polypeptide(L)'
;MKSLYLSTALLGLCAVGHTQGNLLQTQTNMAFGLQSSNIITLNGPFVPGQTLVTDLDLAGMPVTMEMSPFSIRSAGFGLIVADAAGQREVDPGDFRTMRGAILEDPGSVVAGSLMDDGLYARISLTSGDDYWLEPLVARVPGASSNQYVLYHNDDTISRPGTCGADRLADNDPKVVPPPGGNTYTMGMHYTADLGIDSDYKFFQSYGNKSKVKNRIELVINTMDVQYERDVDITHRIKKIIVRTSQGPYTSTDPGGLLNQFRTEWNNNQGNIKRDVAHLFTGKNLDGNVIGIAWLGVICSNNSGYGLVQSNCCGSLSCSADLSAHELGHNWNAGHCSCSSYTMNSGLTCSNRFHASSTIPAMISYRNSRGCIDNPLTGDVLFEDDFESGSYKSGWNCSTSSRCKVQQKAAYNSAWGVALKKIVTFDRSVSTTGYGGVTIVCAQRSQNYESHEFLTLEWYDGSAWNTADQWQQKGWAERFTSLPAAAGNNSSFAVRLSCNAKGKQERSKVDNVVVVGN
;
A
#
# COMPACT_ATOMS: atom_id res chain seq x y z
N MET A 1 67.94 -10.69 9.88
CA MET A 1 67.00 -10.97 8.77
C MET A 1 65.71 -11.55 9.34
N LYS A 2 64.69 -10.72 9.56
CA LYS A 2 63.26 -11.06 9.82
C LYS A 2 62.63 -9.83 10.48
N SER A 3 62.16 -8.86 9.69
CA SER A 3 61.11 -7.87 10.07
C SER A 3 61.01 -6.75 9.03
N LEU A 4 60.71 -7.06 7.76
CA LEU A 4 60.41 -6.01 6.76
C LEU A 4 59.54 -6.51 5.58
N TYR A 5 58.59 -7.43 5.84
CA TYR A 5 57.68 -7.97 4.81
C TYR A 5 56.19 -7.85 5.15
N LEU A 6 55.81 -7.09 6.19
CA LEU A 6 54.39 -6.95 6.59
C LEU A 6 53.71 -5.64 6.15
N SER A 7 54.45 -4.66 5.62
CA SER A 7 53.91 -3.31 5.35
C SER A 7 53.37 -3.11 3.92
N THR A 8 53.91 -3.80 2.92
CA THR A 8 53.48 -3.65 1.51
C THR A 8 52.24 -4.46 1.16
N ALA A 9 51.97 -5.57 1.84
CA ALA A 9 50.74 -6.34 1.65
C ALA A 9 49.49 -5.59 2.19
N LEU A 10 49.62 -4.90 3.32
CA LEU A 10 48.49 -4.18 3.95
C LEU A 10 48.05 -2.94 3.14
N LEU A 11 49.00 -2.21 2.55
CA LEU A 11 48.73 -1.08 1.65
C LEU A 11 48.11 -1.53 0.31
N GLY A 12 48.53 -2.69 -0.21
CA GLY A 12 47.93 -3.30 -1.41
C GLY A 12 46.49 -3.78 -1.17
N LEU A 13 46.21 -4.41 -0.02
CA LEU A 13 44.84 -4.83 0.34
C LEU A 13 43.89 -3.64 0.55
N CYS A 14 44.34 -2.54 1.18
CA CYS A 14 43.51 -1.33 1.33
C CYS A 14 43.20 -0.65 -0.01
N ALA A 15 44.16 -0.56 -0.94
CA ALA A 15 43.94 0.04 -2.27
C ALA A 15 43.06 -0.83 -3.18
N VAL A 16 43.17 -2.16 -3.10
CA VAL A 16 42.29 -3.10 -3.82
C VAL A 16 40.88 -3.10 -3.20
N GLY A 17 40.76 -3.02 -1.88
CA GLY A 17 39.47 -2.89 -1.19
C GLY A 17 38.74 -1.58 -1.52
N HIS A 18 39.45 -0.46 -1.63
CA HIS A 18 38.86 0.82 -2.03
C HIS A 18 38.41 0.84 -3.51
N THR A 19 39.17 0.22 -4.40
CA THR A 19 38.80 0.14 -5.83
C THR A 19 37.65 -0.83 -6.09
N GLN A 20 37.59 -1.96 -5.37
CA GLN A 20 36.44 -2.88 -5.42
C GLN A 20 35.16 -2.29 -4.83
N GLY A 21 35.25 -1.58 -3.70
CA GLY A 21 34.09 -0.90 -3.10
C GLY A 21 33.49 0.17 -4.02
N ASN A 22 34.34 0.93 -4.71
CA ASN A 22 33.90 1.95 -5.65
C ASN A 22 33.30 1.33 -6.93
N LEU A 23 33.81 0.18 -7.39
CA LEU A 23 33.25 -0.57 -8.52
C LEU A 23 31.87 -1.13 -8.21
N LEU A 24 31.70 -1.78 -7.05
CA LEU A 24 30.41 -2.35 -6.64
C LEU A 24 29.34 -1.27 -6.52
N GLN A 25 29.68 -0.13 -5.89
CA GLN A 25 28.78 1.01 -5.78
C GLN A 25 28.36 1.55 -7.16
N THR A 26 29.31 1.70 -8.09
CA THR A 26 29.03 2.17 -9.45
C THR A 26 28.14 1.17 -10.21
N GLN A 27 28.42 -0.13 -10.11
CA GLN A 27 27.60 -1.17 -10.73
C GLN A 27 26.18 -1.20 -10.16
N THR A 28 26.03 -1.01 -8.85
CA THR A 28 24.72 -0.87 -8.19
C THR A 28 23.96 0.32 -8.76
N ASN A 29 24.53 1.53 -8.75
CA ASN A 29 23.84 2.71 -9.26
C ASN A 29 23.43 2.56 -10.74
N MET A 30 24.29 1.98 -11.58
CA MET A 30 23.95 1.69 -12.99
C MET A 30 22.86 0.63 -13.13
N ALA A 31 22.94 -0.46 -12.36
CA ALA A 31 21.99 -1.56 -12.45
C ALA A 31 20.58 -1.09 -12.08
N PHE A 32 20.44 -0.23 -11.07
CA PHE A 32 19.15 0.25 -10.56
C PHE A 32 18.71 1.59 -11.15
N GLY A 33 19.58 2.30 -11.88
CA GLY A 33 19.28 3.61 -12.45
C GLY A 33 19.20 4.68 -11.37
N LEU A 34 20.28 4.85 -10.60
CA LEU A 34 20.34 5.74 -9.44
C LEU A 34 21.48 6.76 -9.59
N GLN A 35 21.27 7.97 -9.10
CA GLN A 35 22.31 9.00 -8.94
C GLN A 35 23.20 8.66 -7.74
N SER A 36 22.57 8.29 -6.62
CA SER A 36 23.23 7.94 -5.37
C SER A 36 22.50 6.78 -4.68
N SER A 37 23.23 6.00 -3.89
CA SER A 37 22.66 4.94 -3.06
C SER A 37 23.65 4.54 -1.95
N ASN A 38 23.15 3.78 -0.99
CA ASN A 38 23.96 3.05 -0.01
C ASN A 38 23.86 1.55 -0.27
N ILE A 39 24.96 0.84 -0.12
CA ILE A 39 24.95 -0.63 -0.05
C ILE A 39 24.95 -1.01 1.43
N ILE A 40 23.90 -1.71 1.85
CA ILE A 40 23.73 -2.17 3.23
C ILE A 40 23.69 -3.69 3.30
N THR A 41 23.93 -4.22 4.50
CA THR A 41 23.83 -5.64 4.78
C THR A 41 22.71 -5.86 5.79
N LEU A 42 21.75 -6.72 5.46
CA LEU A 42 20.71 -7.13 6.40
C LEU A 42 21.06 -8.48 7.03
N ASN A 43 20.94 -8.56 8.36
CA ASN A 43 21.27 -9.75 9.12
C ASN A 43 20.00 -10.52 9.50
N GLY A 44 19.90 -11.75 9.02
CA GLY A 44 18.88 -12.72 9.45
C GLY A 44 18.52 -13.71 8.34
N PRO A 45 18.13 -14.95 8.67
CA PRO A 45 17.25 -15.68 7.76
C PRO A 45 15.86 -15.04 7.86
N PHE A 46 15.43 -14.40 6.78
CA PHE A 46 14.05 -13.94 6.66
C PHE A 46 13.18 -15.08 6.15
N VAL A 47 12.07 -15.35 6.84
CA VAL A 47 11.16 -16.45 6.51
C VAL A 47 9.82 -15.88 6.05
N PRO A 48 9.34 -16.23 4.83
CA PRO A 48 8.02 -15.81 4.37
C PRO A 48 6.91 -16.18 5.35
N GLY A 49 5.96 -15.26 5.56
CA GLY A 49 4.84 -15.49 6.48
C GLY A 49 5.15 -15.31 7.96
N GLN A 50 6.38 -14.88 8.32
CA GLN A 50 6.73 -14.50 9.69
C GLN A 50 7.00 -13.00 9.80
N THR A 51 6.83 -12.45 11.00
CA THR A 51 7.27 -11.10 11.32
C THR A 51 8.78 -10.99 11.16
N LEU A 52 9.21 -9.92 10.51
CA LEU A 52 10.59 -9.57 10.24
C LEU A 52 10.94 -8.34 11.08
N VAL A 53 12.03 -8.41 11.83
CA VAL A 53 12.63 -7.27 12.53
C VAL A 53 14.09 -7.18 12.11
N THR A 54 14.52 -6.01 11.62
CA THR A 54 15.90 -5.82 11.19
C THR A 54 16.36 -4.39 11.39
N ASP A 55 17.62 -4.22 11.77
CA ASP A 55 18.24 -2.91 11.90
C ASP A 55 18.82 -2.48 10.55
N LEU A 56 18.67 -1.20 10.22
CA LEU A 56 19.25 -0.59 9.05
C LEU A 56 19.67 0.86 9.34
N ASP A 57 20.56 1.38 8.50
CA ASP A 57 21.00 2.77 8.55
C ASP A 57 20.30 3.57 7.44
N LEU A 58 19.35 4.43 7.82
CA LEU A 58 18.69 5.37 6.92
C LEU A 58 19.43 6.71 6.94
N ALA A 59 20.33 6.91 5.96
CA ALA A 59 21.06 8.17 5.77
C ALA A 59 21.87 8.64 7.00
N GLY A 60 22.50 7.71 7.71
CA GLY A 60 23.27 7.98 8.92
C GLY A 60 22.45 7.88 10.22
N MET A 61 21.17 7.52 10.12
CA MET A 61 20.29 7.28 11.27
C MET A 61 20.07 5.77 11.45
N PRO A 62 20.61 5.16 12.52
CA PRO A 62 20.31 3.78 12.85
C PRO A 62 18.85 3.67 13.28
N VAL A 63 18.11 2.77 12.62
CA VAL A 63 16.70 2.52 12.90
C VAL A 63 16.39 1.02 12.85
N THR A 64 15.30 0.63 13.49
CA THR A 64 14.77 -0.73 13.46
C THR A 64 13.49 -0.75 12.63
N MET A 65 13.50 -1.55 11.57
CA MET A 65 12.33 -1.83 10.74
C MET A 65 11.63 -3.11 11.22
N GLU A 66 10.35 -3.00 11.54
CA GLU A 66 9.49 -4.13 11.86
C GLU A 66 8.41 -4.26 10.78
N MET A 67 8.28 -5.46 10.21
CA MET A 67 7.29 -5.79 9.18
C MET A 67 6.57 -7.09 9.54
N SER A 68 5.25 -7.10 9.36
CA SER A 68 4.42 -8.29 9.51
C SER A 68 3.78 -8.70 8.18
N PRO A 69 3.48 -10.00 7.97
CA PRO A 69 2.77 -10.45 6.78
C PRO A 69 1.46 -9.70 6.58
N PHE A 70 1.22 -9.22 5.36
CA PHE A 70 0.02 -8.47 5.01
C PHE A 70 -0.45 -8.87 3.62
N SER A 71 -1.68 -9.34 3.49
CA SER A 71 -2.25 -9.78 2.21
C SER A 71 -3.02 -8.64 1.54
N ILE A 72 -2.62 -8.29 0.32
CA ILE A 72 -3.39 -7.42 -0.58
C ILE A 72 -4.38 -8.20 -1.46
N ARG A 73 -4.64 -9.47 -1.15
CA ARG A 73 -5.60 -10.30 -1.87
C ARG A 73 -7.00 -10.10 -1.30
N SER A 74 -7.97 -9.90 -2.16
CA SER A 74 -9.39 -9.87 -1.76
C SER A 74 -9.90 -11.27 -1.39
N ALA A 75 -11.06 -11.31 -0.73
CA ALA A 75 -11.76 -12.57 -0.49
C ALA A 75 -12.08 -13.30 -1.80
N GLY A 76 -11.74 -14.58 -1.87
CA GLY A 76 -11.90 -15.39 -3.09
C GLY A 76 -10.86 -15.12 -4.17
N PHE A 77 -9.70 -14.55 -3.81
CA PHE A 77 -8.58 -14.40 -4.71
C PHE A 77 -8.24 -15.70 -5.44
N GLY A 78 -7.91 -15.59 -6.73
CA GLY A 78 -7.46 -16.74 -7.52
C GLY A 78 -6.34 -16.41 -8.50
N LEU A 79 -5.61 -17.46 -8.86
CA LEU A 79 -4.57 -17.44 -9.88
C LEU A 79 -5.01 -18.31 -11.05
N ILE A 80 -5.11 -17.72 -12.23
CA ILE A 80 -5.42 -18.44 -13.47
C ILE A 80 -4.14 -18.55 -14.30
N VAL A 81 -3.87 -19.75 -14.80
CA VAL A 81 -2.87 -19.98 -15.84
C VAL A 81 -3.61 -20.16 -17.16
N ALA A 82 -3.26 -19.33 -18.14
CA ALA A 82 -3.79 -19.43 -19.49
C ALA A 82 -2.67 -19.83 -20.45
N ASP A 83 -2.83 -20.98 -21.10
CA ASP A 83 -1.92 -21.50 -22.10
C ASP A 83 -2.68 -21.96 -23.36
N ALA A 84 -1.99 -22.69 -24.25
CA ALA A 84 -2.60 -23.19 -25.49
C ALA A 84 -3.73 -24.22 -25.26
N ALA A 85 -3.80 -24.85 -24.07
CA ALA A 85 -4.86 -25.79 -23.73
C ALA A 85 -6.10 -25.10 -23.13
N GLY A 86 -6.02 -23.80 -22.82
CA GLY A 86 -7.11 -23.03 -22.24
C GLY A 86 -6.72 -22.35 -20.92
N GLN A 87 -7.73 -21.94 -20.15
CA GLN A 87 -7.56 -21.30 -18.86
C GLN A 87 -7.94 -22.26 -17.74
N ARG A 88 -7.11 -22.33 -16.70
CA ARG A 88 -7.41 -23.09 -15.48
C ARG A 88 -6.99 -22.30 -14.25
N GLU A 89 -7.82 -22.34 -13.22
CA GLU A 89 -7.44 -21.87 -11.90
C GLU A 89 -6.45 -22.87 -11.28
N VAL A 90 -5.43 -22.34 -10.61
CA VAL A 90 -4.39 -23.10 -9.93
C VAL A 90 -4.24 -22.58 -8.51
N ASP A 91 -3.63 -23.40 -7.64
CA ASP A 91 -3.26 -22.93 -6.31
C ASP A 91 -2.34 -21.69 -6.43
N PRO A 92 -2.75 -20.54 -5.87
CA PRO A 92 -1.92 -19.35 -5.88
C PRO A 92 -0.66 -19.47 -5.01
N GLY A 93 -0.63 -20.42 -4.07
CA GLY A 93 0.34 -20.47 -2.98
C GLY A 93 0.23 -19.27 -2.04
N ASP A 94 1.11 -19.22 -1.04
CA ASP A 94 1.09 -18.16 -0.03
C ASP A 94 1.38 -16.76 -0.64
N PHE A 95 0.91 -15.72 0.04
CA PHE A 95 1.34 -14.35 -0.25
C PHE A 95 2.68 -14.08 0.43
N ARG A 96 3.45 -13.14 -0.13
CA ARG A 96 4.78 -12.75 0.38
C ARG A 96 4.87 -11.29 0.80
N THR A 97 3.79 -10.56 0.56
CA THR A 97 3.68 -9.14 0.89
C THR A 97 3.66 -8.91 2.39
N MET A 98 4.25 -7.80 2.79
CA MET A 98 4.40 -7.40 4.19
C MET A 98 4.13 -5.90 4.32
N ARG A 99 3.63 -5.50 5.49
CA ARG A 99 3.45 -4.11 5.92
C ARG A 99 4.09 -3.91 7.28
N GLY A 100 4.51 -2.69 7.59
CA GLY A 100 5.29 -2.43 8.80
C GLY A 100 5.51 -0.95 9.07
N ALA A 101 6.46 -0.68 9.95
CA ALA A 101 6.90 0.66 10.32
C ALA A 101 8.36 0.66 10.75
N ILE A 102 8.94 1.85 10.84
CA ILE A 102 10.18 2.11 11.57
C ILE A 102 9.82 2.41 13.03
N LEU A 103 10.39 1.66 13.97
CA LEU A 103 10.04 1.75 15.40
C LEU A 103 10.40 3.12 15.99
N GLU A 104 11.49 3.72 15.52
CA GLU A 104 11.98 5.04 15.93
C GLU A 104 11.19 6.19 15.29
N ASP A 105 10.43 5.94 14.21
CA ASP A 105 9.55 6.91 13.54
C ASP A 105 8.08 6.45 13.54
N PRO A 106 7.35 6.57 14.67
CA PRO A 106 5.98 6.08 14.76
C PRO A 106 5.02 6.89 13.90
N GLY A 107 4.45 6.24 12.89
CA GLY A 107 3.67 6.87 11.82
C GLY A 107 4.29 6.65 10.44
N SER A 108 5.55 6.23 10.38
CA SER A 108 6.14 5.71 9.15
C SER A 108 5.38 4.48 8.65
N VAL A 109 5.41 4.28 7.34
CA VAL A 109 4.79 3.14 6.66
C VAL A 109 5.86 2.40 5.89
N VAL A 110 5.97 1.12 6.15
CA VAL A 110 6.82 0.20 5.40
C VAL A 110 5.95 -0.77 4.61
N ALA A 111 6.28 -0.95 3.34
CA ALA A 111 5.56 -1.78 2.40
C ALA A 111 6.52 -2.61 1.59
N GLY A 112 6.33 -3.92 1.52
CA GLY A 112 7.31 -4.75 0.82
C GLY A 112 6.83 -6.16 0.51
N SER A 113 7.77 -6.98 0.06
CA SER A 113 7.56 -8.40 -0.15
C SER A 113 8.88 -9.14 0.06
N LEU A 114 8.81 -10.31 0.72
CA LEU A 114 9.95 -11.20 0.87
C LEU A 114 10.00 -12.18 -0.31
N MET A 115 10.78 -11.82 -1.33
CA MET A 115 10.95 -12.56 -2.56
C MET A 115 12.01 -13.67 -2.41
N ASP A 116 12.19 -14.50 -3.44
CA ASP A 116 13.16 -15.61 -3.40
C ASP A 116 14.62 -15.13 -3.30
N ASP A 117 14.89 -13.90 -3.74
CA ASP A 117 16.20 -13.24 -3.75
C ASP A 117 16.38 -12.22 -2.62
N GLY A 118 15.36 -12.01 -1.76
CA GLY A 118 15.45 -11.17 -0.57
C GLY A 118 14.27 -10.23 -0.36
N LEU A 119 14.39 -9.36 0.63
CA LEU A 119 13.40 -8.34 0.95
C LEU A 119 13.44 -7.18 -0.05
N TYR A 120 12.29 -6.85 -0.60
CA TYR A 120 12.04 -5.58 -1.29
C TYR A 120 11.14 -4.72 -0.42
N ALA A 121 11.46 -3.44 -0.24
CA ALA A 121 10.64 -2.54 0.58
C ALA A 121 10.65 -1.09 0.09
N ARG A 122 9.53 -0.40 0.29
CA ARG A 122 9.39 1.05 0.36
C ARG A 122 9.24 1.44 1.83
N ILE A 123 9.93 2.47 2.25
CA ILE A 123 9.94 3.02 3.62
C ILE A 123 9.56 4.49 3.51
N SER A 124 8.32 4.82 3.86
CA SER A 124 7.81 6.19 3.90
C SER A 124 7.90 6.70 5.34
N LEU A 125 8.72 7.73 5.56
CA LEU A 125 8.90 8.36 6.86
C LEU A 125 7.86 9.45 7.11
N THR A 126 7.63 9.80 8.37
CA THR A 126 6.70 10.89 8.74
C THR A 126 7.22 12.27 8.33
N SER A 127 8.53 12.40 8.07
CA SER A 127 9.13 13.59 7.45
C SER A 127 8.61 13.86 6.04
N GLY A 128 8.09 12.84 5.37
CA GLY A 128 7.74 12.86 3.96
C GLY A 128 8.83 12.28 3.04
N ASP A 129 9.96 11.87 3.59
CA ASP A 129 11.01 11.17 2.83
C ASP A 129 10.59 9.73 2.51
N ASP A 130 10.94 9.27 1.31
CA ASP A 130 10.67 7.92 0.84
C ASP A 130 12.01 7.23 0.50
N TYR A 131 12.28 6.09 1.15
CA TYR A 131 13.42 5.23 0.88
C TYR A 131 12.99 3.91 0.29
N TRP A 132 13.88 3.30 -0.48
CA TRP A 132 13.63 2.03 -1.16
C TRP A 132 14.78 1.07 -0.94
N LEU A 133 14.42 -0.20 -0.79
CA LEU A 133 15.33 -1.30 -0.52
C LEU A 133 15.12 -2.41 -1.55
N GLU A 134 16.19 -2.81 -2.24
CA GLU A 134 16.16 -3.93 -3.18
C GLU A 134 17.40 -4.85 -3.02
N PRO A 135 17.28 -6.18 -3.18
CA PRO A 135 18.41 -7.09 -3.12
C PRO A 135 19.37 -6.89 -4.30
N LEU A 136 20.68 -6.98 -4.04
CA LEU A 136 21.69 -6.84 -5.10
C LEU A 136 21.95 -8.14 -5.88
N VAL A 137 21.78 -9.30 -5.24
CA VAL A 137 22.30 -10.60 -5.70
C VAL A 137 21.85 -11.01 -7.10
N ALA A 138 20.64 -10.60 -7.52
CA ALA A 138 20.10 -10.93 -8.83
C ALA A 138 20.56 -9.97 -9.95
N ARG A 139 21.07 -8.79 -9.60
CA ARG A 139 21.28 -7.68 -10.55
C ARG A 139 22.72 -7.17 -10.62
N VAL A 140 23.52 -7.38 -9.56
CA VAL A 140 24.88 -6.88 -9.44
C VAL A 140 25.85 -8.05 -9.29
N PRO A 141 26.70 -8.32 -10.29
CA PRO A 141 27.70 -9.39 -10.21
C PRO A 141 28.62 -9.23 -9.00
N GLY A 142 28.79 -10.30 -8.24
CA GLY A 142 29.69 -10.32 -7.06
C GLY A 142 29.05 -9.85 -5.75
N ALA A 143 27.79 -9.40 -5.77
CA ALA A 143 27.06 -9.09 -4.54
C ALA A 143 26.63 -10.36 -3.79
N SER A 144 26.69 -10.32 -2.46
CA SER A 144 26.21 -11.41 -1.60
C SER A 144 24.70 -11.36 -1.41
N SER A 145 24.08 -12.49 -1.02
CA SER A 145 22.63 -12.63 -0.84
C SER A 145 22.04 -11.76 0.28
N ASN A 146 22.88 -11.23 1.16
CA ASN A 146 22.49 -10.34 2.25
C ASN A 146 22.80 -8.86 1.97
N GLN A 147 23.31 -8.53 0.78
CA GLN A 147 23.57 -7.16 0.36
C GLN A 147 22.36 -6.57 -0.39
N TYR A 148 22.01 -5.35 -0.01
CA TYR A 148 20.89 -4.60 -0.53
C TYR A 148 21.35 -3.22 -0.97
N VAL A 149 20.69 -2.68 -2.00
CA VAL A 149 20.72 -1.25 -2.27
C VAL A 149 19.63 -0.57 -1.45
N LEU A 150 20.01 0.46 -0.73
CA LEU A 150 19.11 1.40 -0.08
C LEU A 150 19.27 2.77 -0.74
N TYR A 151 18.19 3.38 -1.22
CA TYR A 151 18.26 4.66 -1.93
C TYR A 151 17.07 5.55 -1.60
N HIS A 152 17.29 6.87 -1.64
CA HIS A 152 16.22 7.86 -1.50
C HIS A 152 15.45 7.99 -2.82
N ASN A 153 14.16 8.31 -2.75
CA ASN A 153 13.32 8.42 -3.94
C ASN A 153 13.86 9.44 -4.97
N ASP A 154 14.38 10.57 -4.48
CA ASP A 154 14.93 11.65 -5.33
C ASP A 154 16.25 11.27 -6.03
N ASP A 155 16.92 10.21 -5.59
CA ASP A 155 18.13 9.71 -6.24
C ASP A 155 17.82 8.81 -7.45
N THR A 156 16.54 8.59 -7.78
CA THR A 156 16.16 7.79 -8.94
C THR A 156 16.39 8.54 -10.25
N ILE A 157 16.92 7.85 -11.25
CA ILE A 157 17.06 8.36 -12.61
C ILE A 157 15.89 7.79 -13.42
N SER A 158 14.91 8.64 -13.72
CA SER A 158 13.81 8.23 -14.58
C SER A 158 14.31 7.92 -15.99
N ARG A 159 13.95 6.74 -16.50
CA ARG A 159 14.23 6.39 -17.88
C ARG A 159 13.27 7.14 -18.81
N PRO A 160 13.71 7.51 -20.02
CA PRO A 160 12.81 8.11 -21.01
C PRO A 160 11.61 7.21 -21.27
N GLY A 161 10.42 7.72 -21.00
CA GLY A 161 9.16 7.03 -21.21
C GLY A 161 7.98 7.95 -20.90
N THR A 162 6.95 7.90 -21.74
CA THR A 162 5.77 8.76 -21.65
C THR A 162 4.50 7.93 -21.50
N CYS A 163 3.48 8.54 -20.94
CA CYS A 163 2.13 7.96 -20.95
C CYS A 163 1.52 8.07 -22.37
N GLY A 164 0.75 7.05 -22.75
CA GLY A 164 0.01 7.00 -24.01
C GLY A 164 -1.40 7.59 -23.97
N ALA A 165 -1.87 8.13 -22.83
CA ALA A 165 -3.27 8.53 -22.63
C ALA A 165 -3.76 9.56 -23.67
N ASP A 166 -2.92 10.50 -24.11
CA ASP A 166 -3.26 11.50 -25.14
C ASP A 166 -3.59 10.88 -26.51
N ARG A 167 -3.26 9.60 -26.73
CA ARG A 167 -3.58 8.87 -27.97
C ARG A 167 -4.99 8.28 -27.96
N LEU A 168 -5.67 8.28 -26.82
CA LEU A 168 -7.03 7.80 -26.70
C LEU A 168 -7.98 8.92 -27.14
N ALA A 169 -8.76 8.70 -28.19
CA ALA A 169 -9.81 9.64 -28.56
C ALA A 169 -10.79 9.80 -27.38
N ASP A 170 -11.17 11.05 -27.08
CA ASP A 170 -12.12 11.51 -26.04
C ASP A 170 -13.57 10.96 -26.20
N ASN A 171 -13.76 9.77 -26.76
CA ASN A 171 -15.04 9.23 -27.21
C ASN A 171 -15.83 8.46 -26.13
N ASP A 172 -15.36 8.40 -24.88
CA ASP A 172 -16.15 7.86 -23.78
C ASP A 172 -16.74 9.03 -22.99
N PRO A 173 -18.07 9.08 -22.74
CA PRO A 173 -18.67 10.11 -21.90
C PRO A 173 -17.96 10.14 -20.53
N LYS A 174 -17.15 11.19 -20.32
CA LYS A 174 -16.64 11.56 -19.01
C LYS A 174 -17.84 11.59 -18.07
N VAL A 175 -17.90 10.67 -17.12
CA VAL A 175 -18.94 10.68 -16.10
C VAL A 175 -18.66 11.91 -15.24
N VAL A 176 -19.33 13.02 -15.56
CA VAL A 176 -19.18 14.29 -14.85
C VAL A 176 -19.59 14.07 -13.39
N PRO A 177 -18.69 14.24 -12.41
CA PRO A 177 -19.05 14.10 -11.01
C PRO A 177 -19.98 15.25 -10.59
N PRO A 178 -20.99 15.01 -9.73
CA PRO A 178 -21.76 16.08 -9.12
C PRO A 178 -20.86 16.94 -8.19
N PRO A 179 -21.12 18.25 -8.05
CA PRO A 179 -20.33 19.11 -7.17
C PRO A 179 -20.64 18.81 -5.70
N GLY A 180 -19.63 18.38 -4.95
CA GLY A 180 -19.73 18.17 -3.50
C GLY A 180 -18.35 18.20 -2.86
N GLY A 181 -18.17 19.09 -1.89
CA GLY A 181 -16.92 19.32 -1.16
C GLY A 181 -16.93 18.80 0.28
N ASN A 182 -15.71 18.85 0.84
CA ASN A 182 -15.25 18.75 2.24
C ASN A 182 -14.69 17.41 2.78
N THR A 183 -13.40 17.54 3.16
CA THR A 183 -12.64 17.10 4.36
C THR A 183 -12.37 15.62 4.68
N TYR A 184 -11.05 15.38 4.70
CA TYR A 184 -10.17 14.33 5.21
C TYR A 184 -10.66 13.37 6.31
N THR A 185 -10.35 12.08 6.13
CA THR A 185 -10.33 11.02 7.15
C THR A 185 -9.49 9.84 6.62
N MET A 186 -8.60 9.28 7.45
CA MET A 186 -7.58 8.29 7.06
C MET A 186 -7.68 7.04 7.94
N GLY A 187 -8.48 6.03 7.54
CA GLY A 187 -8.31 4.70 8.13
C GLY A 187 -9.14 3.52 7.62
N MET A 188 -10.03 3.64 6.64
CA MET A 188 -10.23 2.57 5.66
C MET A 188 -10.38 3.31 4.38
N HIS A 189 -9.45 2.98 3.53
CA HIS A 189 -9.43 3.47 2.21
C HIS A 189 -10.62 2.88 1.46
N TYR A 190 -11.18 3.66 0.56
CA TYR A 190 -12.08 3.13 -0.44
C TYR A 190 -11.35 1.97 -1.13
N THR A 191 -11.94 0.78 -1.04
CA THR A 191 -11.26 -0.42 -1.49
C THR A 191 -11.74 -0.78 -2.88
N ALA A 192 -10.81 -0.85 -3.82
CA ALA A 192 -11.09 -1.24 -5.19
C ALA A 192 -10.47 -2.62 -5.51
N ASP A 193 -11.27 -3.53 -6.03
CA ASP A 193 -10.85 -4.85 -6.48
C ASP A 193 -10.26 -4.78 -7.90
N LEU A 194 -8.99 -5.17 -8.02
CA LEU A 194 -8.25 -5.27 -9.28
C LEU A 194 -8.41 -6.66 -9.93
N GLY A 195 -8.80 -6.66 -11.20
CA GLY A 195 -8.55 -7.78 -12.10
C GLY A 195 -7.20 -7.60 -12.79
N ILE A 196 -6.26 -8.52 -12.62
CA ILE A 196 -4.93 -8.39 -13.23
C ILE A 196 -4.72 -9.46 -14.28
N ASP A 197 -4.14 -9.08 -15.40
CA ASP A 197 -3.66 -9.98 -16.44
C ASP A 197 -2.17 -9.71 -16.69
N SER A 198 -1.44 -10.71 -17.13
CA SER A 198 -0.02 -10.58 -17.49
C SER A 198 0.26 -11.34 -18.76
N ASP A 199 0.87 -10.67 -19.72
CA ASP A 199 1.09 -11.28 -21.03
C ASP A 199 2.27 -12.26 -21.03
N TYR A 200 2.39 -13.00 -22.12
CA TYR A 200 3.44 -14.00 -22.27
C TYR A 200 4.84 -13.41 -22.17
N LYS A 201 5.05 -12.18 -22.64
CA LYS A 201 6.34 -11.51 -22.57
C LYS A 201 6.71 -11.17 -21.12
N PHE A 202 5.73 -10.76 -20.32
CA PHE A 202 5.93 -10.57 -18.89
C PHE A 202 6.28 -11.89 -18.22
N PHE A 203 5.54 -12.97 -18.50
CA PHE A 203 5.86 -14.30 -18.00
C PHE A 203 7.27 -14.76 -18.38
N GLN A 204 7.70 -14.56 -19.63
CA GLN A 204 9.05 -14.91 -20.10
C GLN A 204 10.16 -14.20 -19.30
N SER A 205 9.90 -12.99 -18.80
CA SER A 205 10.87 -12.25 -17.99
C SER A 205 11.14 -12.90 -16.63
N TYR A 206 10.18 -13.67 -16.10
CA TYR A 206 10.27 -14.31 -14.79
C TYR A 206 10.41 -15.84 -14.87
N GLY A 207 10.01 -16.44 -15.99
CA GLY A 207 10.06 -17.89 -16.26
C GLY A 207 9.14 -18.75 -15.39
N ASN A 208 8.38 -18.14 -14.47
CA ASN A 208 7.59 -18.85 -13.47
C ASN A 208 6.36 -18.04 -13.06
N LYS A 209 5.19 -18.69 -13.05
CA LYS A 209 3.89 -18.07 -12.72
C LYS A 209 3.83 -17.50 -11.30
N SER A 210 4.48 -18.16 -10.34
CA SER A 210 4.54 -17.69 -8.95
C SER A 210 5.42 -16.45 -8.84
N LYS A 211 6.52 -16.37 -9.60
CA LYS A 211 7.37 -15.16 -9.66
C LYS A 211 6.64 -13.98 -10.30
N VAL A 212 5.87 -14.21 -11.37
CA VAL A 212 4.98 -13.20 -11.97
C VAL A 212 3.97 -12.67 -10.95
N LYS A 213 3.23 -13.58 -10.29
CA LYS A 213 2.26 -13.23 -9.25
C LYS A 213 2.92 -12.43 -8.12
N ASN A 214 4.04 -12.92 -7.58
CA ASN A 214 4.75 -12.26 -6.48
C ASN A 214 5.24 -10.85 -6.87
N ARG A 215 5.71 -10.66 -8.12
CA ARG A 215 6.12 -9.34 -8.61
C ARG A 215 4.94 -8.37 -8.68
N ILE A 216 3.82 -8.82 -9.25
CA ILE A 216 2.60 -8.01 -9.35
C ILE A 216 2.15 -7.62 -7.93
N GLU A 217 2.10 -8.58 -7.00
CA GLU A 217 1.73 -8.32 -5.61
C GLU A 217 2.67 -7.31 -4.95
N LEU A 218 3.98 -7.40 -5.16
CA LEU A 218 4.97 -6.43 -4.65
C LEU A 218 4.73 -5.01 -5.20
N VAL A 219 4.50 -4.87 -6.51
CA VAL A 219 4.28 -3.57 -7.14
C VAL A 219 3.00 -2.93 -6.62
N ILE A 220 1.88 -3.67 -6.58
CA ILE A 220 0.62 -3.13 -6.06
C ILE A 220 0.74 -2.77 -4.57
N ASN A 221 1.38 -3.62 -3.75
CA ASN A 221 1.58 -3.34 -2.33
C ASN A 221 2.36 -2.03 -2.13
N THR A 222 3.48 -1.85 -2.82
CA THR A 222 4.32 -0.64 -2.67
C THR A 222 3.71 0.62 -3.29
N MET A 223 2.96 0.46 -4.39
CA MET A 223 2.16 1.52 -5.01
C MET A 223 1.07 2.04 -4.06
N ASP A 224 0.39 1.14 -3.35
CA ASP A 224 -0.73 1.51 -2.48
C ASP A 224 -0.33 2.44 -1.33
N VAL A 225 0.94 2.46 -0.89
CA VAL A 225 1.40 3.45 0.11
C VAL A 225 1.09 4.89 -0.32
N GLN A 226 1.22 5.19 -1.62
CA GLN A 226 0.88 6.50 -2.14
C GLN A 226 -0.64 6.72 -2.22
N TYR A 227 -1.40 5.74 -2.69
CA TYR A 227 -2.86 5.85 -2.79
C TYR A 227 -3.53 5.98 -1.42
N GLU A 228 -3.06 5.19 -0.46
CA GLU A 228 -3.51 5.21 0.92
C GLU A 228 -3.22 6.59 1.52
N ARG A 229 -2.00 7.10 1.39
CA ARG A 229 -1.58 8.41 1.94
C ARG A 229 -2.28 9.61 1.29
N ASP A 230 -2.39 9.62 -0.03
CA ASP A 230 -2.73 10.83 -0.79
C ASP A 230 -4.23 10.95 -1.09
N VAL A 231 -4.93 9.82 -1.24
CA VAL A 231 -6.29 9.78 -1.81
C VAL A 231 -7.16 8.67 -1.19
N ASP A 232 -6.83 8.20 0.01
CA ASP A 232 -7.51 7.15 0.76
C ASP A 232 -8.05 5.99 -0.09
N ILE A 233 -7.24 5.43 -0.99
CA ILE A 233 -7.62 4.25 -1.80
C ILE A 233 -6.67 3.08 -1.47
N THR A 234 -7.23 1.90 -1.27
CA THR A 234 -6.47 0.64 -1.19
C THR A 234 -6.93 -0.25 -2.34
N HIS A 235 -5.98 -0.87 -3.01
CA HIS A 235 -6.27 -1.83 -4.06
C HIS A 235 -6.09 -3.25 -3.55
N ARG A 236 -7.13 -4.07 -3.72
CA ARG A 236 -7.02 -5.50 -3.49
C ARG A 236 -6.97 -6.23 -4.81
N ILE A 237 -6.27 -7.34 -4.86
CA ILE A 237 -6.23 -8.17 -6.06
C ILE A 237 -7.34 -9.22 -5.98
N LYS A 238 -8.21 -9.28 -6.99
CA LYS A 238 -9.26 -10.30 -7.11
C LYS A 238 -8.83 -11.52 -7.88
N LYS A 239 -8.18 -11.30 -9.02
CA LYS A 239 -7.70 -12.38 -9.86
C LYS A 239 -6.43 -11.94 -10.54
N ILE A 240 -5.47 -12.86 -10.65
CA ILE A 240 -4.32 -12.71 -11.54
C ILE A 240 -4.45 -13.78 -12.62
N ILE A 241 -4.41 -13.36 -13.88
CA ILE A 241 -4.26 -14.25 -15.04
C ILE A 241 -2.81 -14.17 -15.51
N VAL A 242 -2.12 -15.31 -15.57
CA VAL A 242 -0.78 -15.42 -16.14
C VAL A 242 -0.88 -16.12 -17.48
N ARG A 243 -0.66 -15.38 -18.58
CA ARG A 243 -0.59 -15.94 -19.92
C ARG A 243 0.79 -16.61 -20.10
N THR A 244 0.84 -17.94 -20.10
CA THR A 244 2.09 -18.71 -20.26
C THR A 244 2.33 -19.19 -21.69
N SER A 245 1.49 -18.75 -22.63
CA SER A 245 1.68 -18.84 -24.08
C SER A 245 1.21 -17.53 -24.73
N GLN A 246 1.46 -17.34 -26.04
CA GLN A 246 1.26 -16.08 -26.77
C GLN A 246 -0.05 -15.33 -26.46
N GLY A 247 -1.14 -16.07 -26.25
CA GLY A 247 -2.42 -15.50 -25.81
C GLY A 247 -3.04 -14.52 -26.81
N PRO A 248 -4.04 -13.74 -26.38
CA PRO A 248 -4.82 -12.84 -27.24
C PRO A 248 -4.11 -11.50 -27.55
N TYR A 249 -2.98 -11.22 -26.89
CA TYR A 249 -2.31 -9.92 -26.92
C TYR A 249 -1.17 -9.90 -27.93
N THR A 250 -1.45 -9.48 -29.16
CA THR A 250 -0.48 -9.48 -30.27
C THR A 250 0.11 -8.11 -30.56
N SER A 251 -0.63 -7.02 -30.31
CA SER A 251 -0.19 -5.65 -30.61
C SER A 251 1.02 -5.22 -29.77
N THR A 252 1.82 -4.32 -30.31
CA THR A 252 2.79 -3.46 -29.60
C THR A 252 2.39 -1.99 -29.63
N ASP A 253 1.47 -1.60 -30.51
CA ASP A 253 0.80 -0.29 -30.42
C ASP A 253 0.03 -0.20 -29.09
N PRO A 254 0.28 0.82 -28.24
CA PRO A 254 -0.33 0.93 -26.91
C PRO A 254 -1.87 0.92 -26.95
N GLY A 255 -2.47 1.71 -27.86
CA GLY A 255 -3.93 1.79 -27.98
C GLY A 255 -4.52 0.48 -28.51
N GLY A 256 -3.87 -0.13 -29.49
CA GLY A 256 -4.22 -1.45 -30.01
C GLY A 256 -4.15 -2.53 -28.94
N LEU A 257 -3.11 -2.54 -28.10
CA LEU A 257 -2.96 -3.49 -27.01
C LEU A 257 -4.02 -3.28 -25.91
N LEU A 258 -4.28 -2.03 -25.51
CA LEU A 258 -5.34 -1.72 -24.54
C LEU A 258 -6.72 -2.15 -25.05
N ASN A 259 -6.99 -1.96 -26.34
CA ASN A 259 -8.22 -2.45 -26.96
C ASN A 259 -8.31 -3.97 -27.01
N GLN A 260 -7.22 -4.68 -27.32
CA GLN A 260 -7.17 -6.15 -27.25
C GLN A 260 -7.44 -6.65 -25.82
N PHE A 261 -6.87 -5.98 -24.82
CA PHE A 261 -7.10 -6.28 -23.41
C PHE A 261 -8.57 -6.13 -23.02
N ARG A 262 -9.19 -5.00 -23.36
CA ARG A 262 -10.62 -4.76 -23.16
C ARG A 262 -11.48 -5.83 -23.83
N THR A 263 -11.24 -6.11 -25.11
CA THR A 263 -12.03 -7.07 -25.88
C THR A 263 -11.93 -8.48 -25.29
N GLU A 264 -10.73 -8.92 -24.92
CA GLU A 264 -10.53 -10.22 -24.28
C GLU A 264 -11.31 -10.32 -22.97
N TRP A 265 -11.21 -9.31 -22.10
CA TRP A 265 -11.88 -9.36 -20.81
C TRP A 265 -13.41 -9.26 -20.90
N ASN A 266 -13.93 -8.40 -21.78
CA ASN A 266 -15.37 -8.30 -22.01
C ASN A 266 -15.96 -9.60 -22.56
N ASN A 267 -15.24 -10.29 -23.44
CA ASN A 267 -15.74 -11.51 -24.06
C ASN A 267 -15.56 -12.75 -23.16
N ASN A 268 -14.45 -12.83 -22.42
CA ASN A 268 -14.02 -14.09 -21.80
C ASN A 268 -13.87 -14.04 -20.28
N GLN A 269 -13.91 -12.86 -19.65
CA GLN A 269 -13.64 -12.68 -18.21
C GLN A 269 -14.76 -11.96 -17.44
N GLY A 270 -15.97 -11.90 -18.01
CA GLY A 270 -17.11 -11.19 -17.41
C GLY A 270 -17.60 -11.75 -16.07
N ASN A 271 -17.17 -12.96 -15.69
CA ASN A 271 -17.45 -13.57 -14.39
C ASN A 271 -16.49 -13.09 -13.28
N ILE A 272 -15.37 -12.45 -13.62
CA ILE A 272 -14.45 -11.87 -12.64
C ILE A 272 -15.00 -10.52 -12.20
N LYS A 273 -15.58 -10.47 -11.00
CA LYS A 273 -15.99 -9.20 -10.37
C LYS A 273 -14.75 -8.34 -10.09
N ARG A 274 -14.76 -7.09 -10.51
CA ARG A 274 -13.65 -6.14 -10.35
C ARG A 274 -14.18 -4.71 -10.50
N ASP A 275 -13.41 -3.74 -10.02
CA ASP A 275 -13.66 -2.32 -10.24
C ASP A 275 -12.84 -1.78 -11.41
N VAL A 276 -11.67 -2.39 -11.69
CA VAL A 276 -10.82 -2.04 -12.83
C VAL A 276 -9.93 -3.23 -13.17
N ALA A 277 -9.47 -3.33 -14.41
CA ALA A 277 -8.48 -4.32 -14.81
C ALA A 277 -7.17 -3.69 -15.30
N HIS A 278 -6.04 -4.31 -14.96
CA HIS A 278 -4.72 -3.86 -15.37
C HIS A 278 -3.92 -4.98 -16.02
N LEU A 279 -3.27 -4.66 -17.15
CA LEU A 279 -2.37 -5.57 -17.85
C LEU A 279 -0.91 -5.22 -17.53
N PHE A 280 -0.19 -6.20 -16.97
CA PHE A 280 1.27 -6.14 -16.84
C PHE A 280 1.90 -6.76 -18.09
N THR A 281 2.52 -5.94 -18.93
CA THR A 281 3.14 -6.40 -20.19
C THR A 281 4.65 -6.40 -20.11
N GLY A 282 5.27 -7.43 -20.69
CA GLY A 282 6.71 -7.46 -20.96
C GLY A 282 7.07 -7.03 -22.38
N LYS A 283 6.10 -6.58 -23.19
CA LYS A 283 6.35 -6.05 -24.53
C LYS A 283 7.02 -4.70 -24.45
N ASN A 284 7.87 -4.40 -25.42
CA ASN A 284 8.25 -3.03 -25.71
C ASN A 284 7.13 -2.41 -26.54
N LEU A 285 6.48 -1.39 -26.02
CA LEU A 285 5.40 -0.71 -26.72
C LEU A 285 5.95 0.24 -27.79
N ASP A 286 5.14 0.54 -28.80
CA ASP A 286 5.58 1.35 -29.94
C ASP A 286 5.81 2.83 -29.54
N GLY A 287 6.98 3.35 -29.93
CA GLY A 287 7.44 4.69 -29.58
C GLY A 287 8.07 4.75 -28.19
N ASN A 288 7.87 5.87 -27.49
CA ASN A 288 8.36 6.06 -26.12
C ASN A 288 7.28 5.78 -25.06
N VAL A 289 6.18 5.12 -25.43
CA VAL A 289 5.08 4.86 -24.50
C VAL A 289 5.42 3.70 -23.57
N ILE A 290 5.17 3.85 -22.27
CA ILE A 290 5.43 2.81 -21.26
C ILE A 290 4.20 2.41 -20.45
N GLY A 291 3.07 3.07 -20.69
CA GLY A 291 1.78 2.79 -20.08
C GLY A 291 0.67 3.53 -20.81
N ILE A 292 -0.55 3.03 -20.68
CA ILE A 292 -1.75 3.69 -21.20
C ILE A 292 -2.99 3.22 -20.44
N ALA A 293 -3.88 4.14 -20.11
CA ALA A 293 -5.13 3.84 -19.41
C ALA A 293 -6.23 4.83 -19.79
N TRP A 294 -7.49 4.37 -19.76
CA TRP A 294 -8.63 5.25 -19.93
C TRP A 294 -8.87 6.13 -18.69
N LEU A 295 -9.34 7.35 -18.91
CA LEU A 295 -9.55 8.34 -17.85
C LEU A 295 -10.93 8.18 -17.19
N GLY A 296 -10.98 8.08 -15.86
CA GLY A 296 -12.23 8.17 -15.09
C GLY A 296 -13.19 7.02 -15.35
N VAL A 297 -12.70 5.78 -15.28
CA VAL A 297 -13.40 4.57 -15.70
C VAL A 297 -13.52 3.50 -14.60
N ILE A 298 -13.18 3.80 -13.34
CA ILE A 298 -13.41 2.87 -12.23
C ILE A 298 -14.88 2.45 -12.19
N CYS A 299 -15.08 1.15 -12.04
CA CYS A 299 -16.33 0.39 -12.09
C CYS A 299 -17.01 0.29 -13.46
N SER A 300 -16.36 0.73 -14.53
CA SER A 300 -16.82 0.44 -15.88
C SER A 300 -16.30 -0.92 -16.31
N ASN A 301 -17.18 -1.92 -16.45
CA ASN A 301 -16.77 -3.19 -17.05
C ASN A 301 -16.36 -3.01 -18.52
N ASN A 302 -16.94 -2.03 -19.23
CA ASN A 302 -16.64 -1.80 -20.64
C ASN A 302 -15.30 -1.07 -20.86
N SER A 303 -14.94 -0.12 -20.00
CA SER A 303 -13.81 0.80 -20.25
C SER A 303 -12.80 0.86 -19.11
N GLY A 304 -13.04 0.19 -17.98
CA GLY A 304 -12.18 0.15 -16.79
C GLY A 304 -10.92 -0.67 -17.01
N TYR A 305 -9.99 -0.15 -17.82
CA TYR A 305 -8.74 -0.81 -18.16
C TYR A 305 -7.55 0.15 -18.21
N GLY A 306 -6.38 -0.38 -17.87
CA GLY A 306 -5.07 0.21 -18.11
C GLY A 306 -4.01 -0.86 -18.33
N LEU A 307 -2.83 -0.45 -18.79
CA LEU A 307 -1.69 -1.34 -18.92
C LEU A 307 -0.38 -0.64 -18.62
N VAL A 308 0.60 -1.41 -18.15
CA VAL A 308 1.94 -0.95 -17.81
C VAL A 308 3.01 -1.87 -18.38
N GLN A 309 4.05 -1.29 -18.97
CA GLN A 309 5.31 -1.95 -19.24
C GLN A 309 6.17 -1.97 -17.96
N SER A 310 5.69 -2.70 -16.93
CA SER A 310 6.21 -2.58 -15.55
C SER A 310 7.72 -2.83 -15.38
N ASN A 311 8.34 -3.61 -16.28
CA ASN A 311 9.78 -3.91 -16.26
C ASN A 311 10.66 -2.83 -16.94
N CYS A 312 10.10 -1.75 -17.48
CA CYS A 312 10.86 -0.77 -18.29
C CYS A 312 11.94 -0.01 -17.49
N CYS A 313 11.70 0.13 -16.18
CA CYS A 313 11.92 1.42 -15.56
C CYS A 313 13.08 1.44 -14.54
N GLY A 314 13.89 0.37 -14.50
CA GLY A 314 15.11 0.31 -13.69
C GLY A 314 14.84 -0.11 -12.25
N SER A 315 14.27 0.76 -11.42
CA SER A 315 14.07 0.52 -9.99
C SER A 315 12.63 0.12 -9.63
N LEU A 316 12.44 -0.45 -8.44
CA LEU A 316 11.10 -0.73 -7.91
C LEU A 316 10.30 0.57 -7.73
N SER A 317 10.95 1.66 -7.30
CA SER A 317 10.35 2.99 -7.16
C SER A 317 9.68 3.45 -8.46
N CYS A 318 10.38 3.31 -9.58
CA CYS A 318 9.87 3.69 -10.89
C CYS A 318 8.75 2.75 -11.38
N SER A 319 8.83 1.44 -11.09
CA SER A 319 7.75 0.50 -11.40
C SER A 319 6.46 0.82 -10.62
N ALA A 320 6.57 1.18 -9.34
CA ALA A 320 5.44 1.58 -8.51
C ALA A 320 4.80 2.88 -8.99
N ASP A 321 5.62 3.90 -9.30
CA ASP A 321 5.15 5.19 -9.83
C ASP A 321 4.45 5.04 -11.19
N LEU A 322 4.97 4.20 -12.09
CA LEU A 322 4.32 3.92 -13.38
C LEU A 322 2.95 3.26 -13.19
N SER A 323 2.84 2.27 -12.28
CA SER A 323 1.55 1.66 -11.97
C SER A 323 0.58 2.65 -11.33
N ALA A 324 1.06 3.53 -10.44
CA ALA A 324 0.26 4.61 -9.87
C ALA A 324 -0.19 5.63 -10.91
N HIS A 325 0.63 5.94 -11.91
CA HIS A 325 0.27 6.85 -13.00
C HIS A 325 -0.91 6.33 -13.80
N GLU A 326 -0.80 5.11 -14.34
CA GLU A 326 -1.81 4.56 -15.24
C GLU A 326 -3.11 4.24 -14.49
N LEU A 327 -3.02 3.76 -13.26
CA LEU A 327 -4.19 3.58 -12.42
C LEU A 327 -4.78 4.94 -11.97
N GLY A 328 -3.95 5.97 -11.83
CA GLY A 328 -4.36 7.35 -11.55
C GLY A 328 -5.28 7.91 -12.64
N HIS A 329 -4.98 7.62 -13.91
CA HIS A 329 -5.91 7.91 -15.01
C HIS A 329 -7.25 7.21 -14.82
N ASN A 330 -7.28 5.91 -14.49
CA ASN A 330 -8.55 5.24 -14.23
C ASN A 330 -9.35 5.92 -13.10
N TRP A 331 -8.66 6.44 -12.08
CA TRP A 331 -9.20 7.28 -10.99
C TRP A 331 -9.47 8.75 -11.35
N ASN A 332 -9.51 9.07 -12.64
CA ASN A 332 -9.83 10.41 -13.18
C ASN A 332 -8.77 11.49 -12.95
N ALA A 333 -7.51 11.12 -12.65
CA ALA A 333 -6.41 12.07 -12.65
C ALA A 333 -5.94 12.38 -14.09
N GLY A 334 -6.01 13.63 -14.50
CA GLY A 334 -5.36 14.10 -15.73
C GLY A 334 -3.86 14.34 -15.53
N HIS A 335 -3.12 14.55 -16.61
CA HIS A 335 -1.72 14.98 -16.49
C HIS A 335 -1.61 16.35 -15.82
N CYS A 336 -0.57 16.51 -15.02
CA CYS A 336 -0.19 17.81 -14.46
C CYS A 336 0.81 18.54 -15.39
N SER A 337 0.87 19.86 -15.27
CA SER A 337 2.04 20.63 -15.71
C SER A 337 3.00 20.82 -14.54
N CYS A 338 3.69 19.75 -14.14
CA CYS A 338 4.52 19.73 -12.93
C CYS A 338 5.80 18.91 -13.14
N SER A 339 6.92 19.22 -12.49
CA SER A 339 8.22 18.56 -12.75
C SER A 339 8.46 17.26 -11.99
N SER A 340 7.76 17.03 -10.88
CA SER A 340 8.12 16.01 -9.89
C SER A 340 6.90 15.43 -9.16
N TYR A 341 5.94 14.89 -9.93
CA TYR A 341 4.81 14.14 -9.39
C TYR A 341 4.39 13.03 -10.35
N THR A 342 3.70 12.03 -9.80
CA THR A 342 3.30 10.80 -10.51
C THR A 342 2.55 11.08 -11.81
N MET A 343 1.65 12.08 -11.86
CA MET A 343 0.87 12.38 -13.08
C MET A 343 1.58 13.34 -14.07
N ASN A 344 2.89 13.51 -13.98
CA ASN A 344 3.65 14.09 -15.09
C ASN A 344 3.49 13.18 -16.33
N SER A 345 3.36 13.76 -17.54
CA SER A 345 3.16 12.99 -18.77
C SER A 345 4.34 12.07 -19.15
N GLY A 346 5.51 12.31 -18.57
CA GLY A 346 6.67 11.43 -18.54
C GLY A 346 6.92 10.82 -17.16
N LEU A 347 7.63 9.70 -17.13
CA LEU A 347 7.98 9.02 -15.88
C LEU A 347 8.91 9.90 -15.03
N THR A 348 8.57 10.05 -13.75
CA THR A 348 9.37 10.82 -12.78
C THR A 348 9.85 9.98 -11.61
N CYS A 349 9.24 8.81 -11.36
CA CYS A 349 9.51 7.99 -10.19
C CYS A 349 9.21 8.72 -8.87
N SER A 350 8.29 9.71 -8.90
CA SER A 350 8.04 10.61 -7.77
C SER A 350 7.27 9.96 -6.62
N ASN A 351 6.43 8.96 -6.90
CA ASN A 351 5.60 8.25 -5.92
C ASN A 351 4.75 9.18 -5.03
N ARG A 352 4.29 10.29 -5.62
CA ARG A 352 3.48 11.32 -4.96
C ARG A 352 2.52 11.99 -5.94
N PHE A 353 1.26 12.13 -5.53
CA PHE A 353 0.26 12.86 -6.30
C PHE A 353 0.34 14.37 -5.98
N HIS A 354 -0.05 15.20 -6.95
CA HIS A 354 -0.02 16.65 -6.80
C HIS A 354 -1.21 17.12 -5.95
N ALA A 355 -0.92 17.80 -4.84
CA ALA A 355 -1.89 18.16 -3.81
C ALA A 355 -3.05 19.04 -4.29
N SER A 356 -2.82 19.91 -5.28
CA SER A 356 -3.84 20.87 -5.73
C SER A 356 -4.50 20.53 -7.06
N SER A 357 -4.05 19.49 -7.78
CA SER A 357 -4.60 19.16 -9.11
C SER A 357 -5.06 17.72 -9.23
N THR A 358 -4.24 16.75 -8.86
CA THR A 358 -4.56 15.33 -9.06
C THR A 358 -5.28 14.74 -7.86
N ILE A 359 -4.82 15.04 -6.63
CA ILE A 359 -5.46 14.58 -5.40
C ILE A 359 -6.96 14.97 -5.34
N PRO A 360 -7.34 16.24 -5.54
CA PRO A 360 -8.75 16.63 -5.46
C PRO A 360 -9.62 15.96 -6.53
N ALA A 361 -9.09 15.77 -7.74
CA ALA A 361 -9.81 15.12 -8.84
C ALA A 361 -10.09 13.64 -8.54
N MET A 362 -9.09 12.93 -8.02
CA MET A 362 -9.22 11.53 -7.63
C MET A 362 -10.18 11.35 -6.46
N ILE A 363 -10.06 12.17 -5.40
CA ILE A 363 -10.97 12.14 -4.25
C ILE A 363 -12.42 12.40 -4.69
N SER A 364 -12.65 13.42 -5.52
CA SER A 364 -14.00 13.72 -6.03
C SER A 364 -14.58 12.54 -6.81
N TYR A 365 -13.78 11.91 -7.68
CA TYR A 365 -14.21 10.77 -8.47
C TYR A 365 -14.47 9.52 -7.59
N ARG A 366 -13.54 9.20 -6.69
CA ARG A 366 -13.64 8.14 -5.68
C ARG A 366 -14.92 8.26 -4.86
N ASN A 367 -15.18 9.44 -4.29
CA ASN A 367 -16.38 9.69 -3.47
C ASN A 367 -17.68 9.54 -4.26
N SER A 368 -17.63 9.65 -5.60
CA SER A 368 -18.78 9.48 -6.48
C SER A 368 -19.02 8.01 -6.89
N ARG A 369 -18.15 7.06 -6.52
CA ARG A 369 -18.27 5.64 -6.89
C ARG A 369 -19.00 4.87 -5.79
N GLY A 370 -20.23 4.41 -6.08
CA GLY A 370 -21.00 3.55 -5.16
C GLY A 370 -20.73 2.04 -5.30
N CYS A 371 -19.82 1.67 -6.19
CA CYS A 371 -19.47 0.30 -6.57
C CYS A 371 -18.25 -0.26 -5.84
N ILE A 372 -17.38 0.62 -5.35
CA ILE A 372 -16.19 0.25 -4.57
C ILE A 372 -16.59 0.08 -3.12
N ASP A 373 -15.91 -0.82 -2.42
CA ASP A 373 -16.16 -1.07 -1.00
C ASP A 373 -15.77 0.20 -0.22
N ASN A 374 -16.77 0.92 0.27
CA ASN A 374 -16.57 2.03 1.19
C ASN A 374 -16.67 1.43 2.60
N PRO A 375 -15.72 1.67 3.51
CA PRO A 375 -15.89 1.25 4.90
C PRO A 375 -17.16 1.76 5.60
N LEU A 376 -17.82 2.77 5.04
CA LEU A 376 -19.04 3.39 5.54
C LEU A 376 -20.31 3.01 4.74
N THR A 377 -20.28 2.03 3.82
CA THR A 377 -21.48 1.65 3.04
C THR A 377 -22.53 0.82 3.79
N GLY A 378 -22.26 0.42 5.04
CA GLY A 378 -23.29 -0.12 5.92
C GLY A 378 -24.09 0.97 6.63
N ASP A 379 -25.14 0.58 7.34
CA ASP A 379 -25.90 1.52 8.16
C ASP A 379 -25.04 1.96 9.35
N VAL A 380 -24.93 3.28 9.57
CA VAL A 380 -24.31 3.84 10.77
C VAL A 380 -25.23 3.54 11.96
N LEU A 381 -24.87 2.51 12.72
CA LEU A 381 -25.60 2.08 13.91
C LEU A 381 -25.34 3.02 15.09
N PHE A 382 -24.14 3.61 15.11
CA PHE A 382 -23.73 4.59 16.08
C PHE A 382 -22.57 5.43 15.57
N GLU A 383 -22.53 6.71 15.94
CA GLU A 383 -21.37 7.57 15.74
C GLU A 383 -21.24 8.58 16.88
N ASP A 384 -20.01 8.97 17.21
CA ASP A 384 -19.68 10.07 18.12
C ASP A 384 -18.35 10.70 17.71
N ASP A 385 -18.43 11.93 17.21
CA ASP A 385 -17.34 12.82 16.86
C ASP A 385 -16.94 13.72 18.04
N PHE A 386 -17.62 13.63 19.19
CA PHE A 386 -17.35 14.39 20.41
C PHE A 386 -17.44 15.92 20.29
N GLU A 387 -17.85 16.46 19.15
CA GLU A 387 -17.83 17.90 18.83
C GLU A 387 -18.81 18.74 19.66
N SER A 388 -19.72 18.08 20.38
CA SER A 388 -20.57 18.73 21.39
C SER A 388 -19.80 19.21 22.63
N GLY A 389 -18.50 18.90 22.74
CA GLY A 389 -17.69 19.12 23.95
C GLY A 389 -17.97 18.09 25.06
N SER A 390 -18.77 17.06 24.74
CA SER A 390 -19.09 15.91 25.59
C SER A 390 -19.29 14.67 24.72
N TYR A 391 -19.21 13.48 25.31
CA TYR A 391 -19.57 12.24 24.61
C TYR A 391 -21.07 12.01 24.67
N LYS A 392 -21.66 11.46 23.60
CA LYS A 392 -23.10 11.20 23.47
C LYS A 392 -23.62 10.26 24.57
N SER A 393 -24.92 10.34 24.84
CA SER A 393 -25.57 9.51 25.88
C SER A 393 -25.44 8.02 25.56
N GLY A 394 -25.11 7.20 26.56
CA GLY A 394 -24.97 5.73 26.44
C GLY A 394 -23.53 5.23 26.43
N TRP A 395 -22.54 6.12 26.38
CA TRP A 395 -21.17 5.78 26.75
C TRP A 395 -21.05 5.55 28.26
N ASN A 396 -20.32 4.51 28.63
CA ASN A 396 -19.99 4.16 30.00
C ASN A 396 -18.46 4.21 30.19
N CYS A 397 -18.02 5.07 31.11
CA CYS A 397 -16.62 5.16 31.51
C CYS A 397 -16.47 4.50 32.88
N SER A 398 -15.68 3.43 33.00
CA SER A 398 -15.49 2.72 34.28
C SER A 398 -14.89 3.58 35.38
N THR A 399 -14.29 4.73 35.05
CA THR A 399 -13.96 5.77 36.02
C THR A 399 -14.14 7.15 35.39
N SER A 400 -15.24 7.83 35.68
CA SER A 400 -15.66 9.10 35.05
C SER A 400 -14.61 10.22 35.01
N SER A 401 -13.63 10.23 35.92
CA SER A 401 -12.53 11.20 35.93
C SER A 401 -11.44 10.90 34.89
N ARG A 402 -11.49 9.73 34.23
CA ARG A 402 -10.47 9.18 33.33
C ARG A 402 -10.83 9.19 31.84
N CYS A 403 -12.11 9.32 31.48
CA CYS A 403 -12.55 9.61 30.12
C CYS A 403 -12.97 11.07 30.03
N LYS A 404 -12.24 11.90 29.28
CA LYS A 404 -12.49 13.36 29.21
C LYS A 404 -12.48 13.84 27.77
N VAL A 405 -13.61 14.41 27.34
CA VAL A 405 -13.68 15.16 26.08
C VAL A 405 -12.96 16.49 26.25
N GLN A 406 -12.02 16.78 25.37
CA GLN A 406 -11.19 17.99 25.46
C GLN A 406 -10.54 18.33 24.11
N GLN A 407 -10.32 19.61 23.84
CA GLN A 407 -9.74 20.08 22.58
C GLN A 407 -8.33 19.52 22.29
N LYS A 408 -7.51 19.31 23.33
CA LYS A 408 -6.17 18.71 23.18
C LYS A 408 -6.21 17.23 22.78
N ALA A 409 -7.39 16.63 22.74
CA ALA A 409 -7.63 15.26 22.32
C ALA A 409 -8.33 15.16 20.97
N ALA A 410 -8.44 16.27 20.23
CA ALA A 410 -9.01 16.28 18.88
C ALA A 410 -8.03 15.76 17.83
N TYR A 411 -8.58 15.12 16.79
CA TYR A 411 -7.85 14.66 15.62
C TYR A 411 -7.81 15.73 14.51
N ASN A 412 -8.93 15.94 13.81
CA ASN A 412 -9.08 16.87 12.69
C ASN A 412 -10.16 17.94 12.95
N SER A 413 -10.74 17.92 14.15
CA SER A 413 -11.86 18.75 14.59
C SER A 413 -11.53 19.49 15.89
N ALA A 414 -12.53 20.01 16.61
CA ALA A 414 -12.32 20.82 17.80
C ALA A 414 -12.26 19.99 19.09
N TRP A 415 -12.82 18.78 19.12
CA TRP A 415 -12.91 17.96 20.33
C TRP A 415 -12.56 16.51 20.05
N GLY A 416 -12.37 15.74 21.12
CA GLY A 416 -12.07 14.31 21.09
C GLY A 416 -11.93 13.81 22.51
N VAL A 417 -11.95 12.50 22.73
CA VAL A 417 -11.90 11.90 24.08
C VAL A 417 -10.49 11.46 24.45
N ALA A 418 -10.01 11.91 25.60
CA ALA A 418 -8.79 11.39 26.22
C ALA A 418 -9.13 10.33 27.27
N LEU A 419 -8.47 9.19 27.17
CA LEU A 419 -8.46 8.14 28.17
C LEU A 419 -7.12 8.19 28.91
N LYS A 420 -7.14 8.06 30.24
CA LYS A 420 -5.92 8.08 31.07
C LYS A 420 -5.95 7.00 32.12
N LYS A 421 -4.77 6.45 32.41
CA LYS A 421 -4.60 5.30 33.30
C LYS A 421 -5.43 4.10 32.84
N ILE A 422 -5.43 3.04 33.64
CA ILE A 422 -6.32 1.89 33.44
C ILE A 422 -7.78 2.38 33.43
N VAL A 423 -8.45 2.28 32.28
CA VAL A 423 -9.86 2.66 32.12
C VAL A 423 -10.46 1.94 30.92
N THR A 424 -11.76 1.67 31.01
CA THR A 424 -12.60 1.19 29.91
C THR A 424 -13.64 2.25 29.57
N PHE A 425 -13.89 2.42 28.28
CA PHE A 425 -14.89 3.32 27.73
C PHE A 425 -15.72 2.55 26.71
N ASP A 426 -16.94 2.17 27.09
CA ASP A 426 -17.76 1.24 26.32
C ASP A 426 -19.19 1.72 26.06
N ARG A 427 -19.80 1.16 25.02
CA ARG A 427 -21.16 1.47 24.60
C ARG A 427 -21.82 0.24 23.97
N SER A 428 -23.05 -0.04 24.39
CA SER A 428 -23.92 -1.02 23.71
C SER A 428 -24.53 -0.43 22.43
N VAL A 429 -24.47 -1.21 21.34
CA VAL A 429 -25.04 -0.88 20.03
C VAL A 429 -25.59 -2.19 19.44
N SER A 430 -26.89 -2.29 19.17
CA SER A 430 -27.44 -3.51 18.57
C SER A 430 -26.96 -3.66 17.13
N THR A 431 -26.53 -4.85 16.75
CA THR A 431 -26.18 -5.22 15.35
C THR A 431 -27.20 -6.20 14.76
N THR A 432 -28.38 -6.35 15.37
CA THR A 432 -29.48 -7.18 14.85
C THR A 432 -29.86 -6.75 13.43
N GLY A 433 -29.89 -7.72 12.51
CA GLY A 433 -30.20 -7.48 11.09
C GLY A 433 -28.97 -7.31 10.18
N TYR A 434 -27.76 -7.20 10.74
CA TYR A 434 -26.52 -7.02 9.96
C TYR A 434 -25.63 -8.26 10.05
N GLY A 435 -25.07 -8.69 8.91
CA GLY A 435 -24.21 -9.88 8.85
C GLY A 435 -22.74 -9.56 9.13
N GLY A 436 -22.33 -8.32 8.85
CA GLY A 436 -21.01 -7.79 9.16
C GLY A 436 -21.09 -6.58 10.07
N VAL A 437 -20.02 -6.33 10.83
CA VAL A 437 -19.88 -5.13 11.66
C VAL A 437 -18.49 -4.57 11.48
N THR A 438 -18.40 -3.26 11.30
CA THR A 438 -17.13 -2.53 11.22
C THR A 438 -17.13 -1.42 12.25
N ILE A 439 -16.03 -1.28 12.98
CA ILE A 439 -15.82 -0.16 13.91
C ILE A 439 -14.78 0.78 13.32
N VAL A 440 -15.07 2.07 13.34
CA VAL A 440 -14.18 3.17 12.93
C VAL A 440 -13.82 3.99 14.16
N CYS A 441 -12.56 4.39 14.30
CA CYS A 441 -12.17 5.46 15.21
C CYS A 441 -10.81 6.06 14.85
N ALA A 442 -10.65 7.37 15.02
CA ALA A 442 -9.34 8.01 15.09
C ALA A 442 -8.73 7.73 16.46
N GLN A 443 -7.47 7.31 16.50
CA GLN A 443 -6.81 7.02 17.75
C GLN A 443 -5.33 7.39 17.75
N ARG A 444 -4.83 7.66 18.95
CA ARG A 444 -3.40 7.73 19.26
C ARG A 444 -3.16 7.40 20.72
N SER A 445 -1.97 6.92 21.02
CA SER A 445 -1.39 6.87 22.34
C SER A 445 -0.28 7.93 22.49
N GLN A 446 0.13 8.16 23.73
CA GLN A 446 1.20 9.11 24.05
C GLN A 446 1.98 8.55 25.23
N ASN A 447 3.31 8.51 25.10
CA ASN A 447 4.25 8.12 26.16
C ASN A 447 4.07 6.70 26.70
N TYR A 448 3.51 5.78 25.90
CA TYR A 448 3.31 4.39 26.33
C TYR A 448 4.63 3.64 26.45
N GLU A 449 4.71 2.78 27.46
CA GLU A 449 5.73 1.74 27.55
C GLU A 449 5.40 0.59 26.59
N SER A 450 6.38 -0.26 26.27
CA SER A 450 6.25 -1.32 25.26
C SER A 450 5.15 -2.36 25.53
N HIS A 451 4.61 -2.41 26.75
CA HIS A 451 3.55 -3.34 27.16
C HIS A 451 2.19 -2.65 27.40
N GLU A 452 2.06 -1.37 27.04
CA GLU A 452 0.84 -0.58 27.22
C GLU A 452 0.13 -0.37 25.89
N PHE A 453 -1.18 -0.55 25.82
CA PHE A 453 -1.95 -0.49 24.58
C PHE A 453 -3.26 0.26 24.79
N LEU A 454 -3.72 0.93 23.73
CA LEU A 454 -5.13 1.20 23.54
C LEU A 454 -5.71 -0.02 22.81
N THR A 455 -6.65 -0.71 23.43
CA THR A 455 -7.28 -1.90 22.89
C THR A 455 -8.69 -1.57 22.42
N LEU A 456 -9.01 -1.96 21.20
CA LEU A 456 -10.39 -2.02 20.71
C LEU A 456 -10.95 -3.41 20.98
N GLU A 457 -12.10 -3.46 21.63
CA GLU A 457 -12.78 -4.69 21.99
C GLU A 457 -14.26 -4.64 21.57
N TRP A 458 -14.84 -5.81 21.39
CA TRP A 458 -16.26 -5.98 21.09
C TRP A 458 -16.88 -7.09 21.93
N TYR A 459 -18.15 -6.95 22.28
CA TYR A 459 -18.88 -7.93 23.08
C TYR A 459 -19.73 -8.84 22.18
N ASP A 460 -19.53 -10.16 22.29
CA ASP A 460 -20.24 -11.17 21.49
C ASP A 460 -21.58 -11.62 22.10
N GLY A 461 -21.99 -11.00 23.21
CA GLY A 461 -23.15 -11.41 24.01
C GLY A 461 -22.77 -12.21 25.26
N SER A 462 -21.56 -12.77 25.31
CA SER A 462 -21.03 -13.57 26.41
C SER A 462 -19.69 -13.07 26.96
N ALA A 463 -18.78 -12.63 26.08
CA ALA A 463 -17.43 -12.22 26.42
C ALA A 463 -16.97 -11.01 25.59
N TRP A 464 -15.98 -10.30 26.14
CA TRP A 464 -15.25 -9.25 25.42
C TRP A 464 -14.11 -9.89 24.63
N ASN A 465 -14.08 -9.60 23.34
CA ASN A 465 -13.09 -10.08 22.39
C ASN A 465 -12.25 -8.90 21.91
N THR A 466 -10.93 -9.07 21.85
CA THR A 466 -10.03 -8.06 21.26
C THR A 466 -10.21 -8.03 19.75
N ALA A 467 -10.53 -6.85 19.23
CA ALA A 467 -10.55 -6.58 17.79
C ALA A 467 -9.18 -6.10 17.31
N ASP A 468 -8.55 -5.21 18.07
CA ASP A 468 -7.27 -4.59 17.70
C ASP A 468 -6.54 -3.99 18.93
N GLN A 469 -5.24 -3.75 18.81
CA GLN A 469 -4.39 -3.15 19.85
C GLN A 469 -3.36 -2.17 19.27
N TRP A 470 -3.24 -0.99 19.88
CA TRP A 470 -2.45 0.11 19.32
C TRP A 470 -1.48 0.76 20.32
N GLN A 471 -0.28 1.07 19.83
CA GLN A 471 0.77 1.92 20.45
C GLN A 471 1.19 3.06 19.50
N GLN A 472 0.22 3.82 19.00
CA GLN A 472 0.47 4.82 17.96
C GLN A 472 0.81 6.22 18.53
N LYS A 473 2.02 6.78 18.32
CA LYS A 473 2.31 8.16 18.82
C LYS A 473 1.56 9.27 18.04
N GLY A 474 1.48 9.14 16.71
CA GLY A 474 0.71 10.02 15.82
C GLY A 474 -0.79 9.70 15.83
N TRP A 475 -1.62 10.54 15.24
CA TRP A 475 -3.02 10.15 14.98
C TRP A 475 -3.07 9.14 13.83
N ALA A 476 -3.87 8.09 13.99
CA ALA A 476 -4.25 7.17 12.94
C ALA A 476 -5.73 6.83 13.08
N GLU A 477 -6.51 6.95 12.02
CA GLU A 477 -7.84 6.35 12.00
C GLU A 477 -7.72 4.85 11.74
N ARG A 478 -8.59 4.11 12.40
CA ARG A 478 -8.60 2.66 12.47
C ARG A 478 -9.98 2.21 12.11
N PHE A 479 -10.05 1.29 11.18
CA PHE A 479 -11.28 0.68 10.79
C PHE A 479 -11.10 -0.83 10.89
N THR A 480 -11.92 -1.42 11.72
CA THR A 480 -11.75 -2.80 12.18
C THR A 480 -13.01 -3.57 11.82
N SER A 481 -12.93 -4.39 10.77
CA SER A 481 -13.97 -5.36 10.44
C SER A 481 -13.92 -6.49 11.47
N LEU A 482 -15.08 -6.79 12.06
CA LEU A 482 -15.19 -7.80 13.10
C LEU A 482 -15.52 -9.18 12.51
N PRO A 483 -15.19 -10.28 13.23
CA PRO A 483 -15.62 -11.62 12.85
C PRO A 483 -17.14 -11.71 12.71
N ALA A 484 -17.64 -12.70 11.96
CA ALA A 484 -19.08 -12.90 11.72
C ALA A 484 -19.93 -13.00 13.00
N ALA A 485 -19.33 -13.42 14.12
CA ALA A 485 -19.99 -13.48 15.42
C ALA A 485 -20.36 -12.09 16.02
N ALA A 486 -19.84 -11.00 15.46
CA ALA A 486 -20.27 -9.63 15.81
C ALA A 486 -21.61 -9.25 15.15
N GLY A 487 -21.96 -9.89 14.03
CA GLY A 487 -23.21 -9.66 13.32
C GLY A 487 -24.42 -10.26 14.04
N ASN A 488 -25.60 -9.71 13.75
CA ASN A 488 -26.90 -10.14 14.24
C ASN A 488 -26.97 -10.31 15.77
N ASN A 489 -26.29 -9.43 16.51
CA ASN A 489 -26.14 -9.52 17.95
C ASN A 489 -26.82 -8.34 18.65
N SER A 490 -27.93 -8.61 19.35
CA SER A 490 -28.69 -7.60 20.08
C SER A 490 -27.97 -7.07 21.32
N SER A 491 -26.97 -7.81 21.81
CA SER A 491 -26.16 -7.45 22.97
C SER A 491 -24.80 -6.87 22.59
N PHE A 492 -24.55 -6.62 21.30
CA PHE A 492 -23.27 -6.11 20.83
C PHE A 492 -22.90 -4.80 21.56
N ALA A 493 -21.61 -4.66 21.86
CA ALA A 493 -21.05 -3.46 22.45
C ALA A 493 -19.62 -3.28 21.96
N VAL A 494 -19.21 -2.01 21.81
CA VAL A 494 -17.83 -1.61 21.51
C VAL A 494 -17.17 -1.07 22.77
N ARG A 495 -15.88 -1.35 22.95
CA ARG A 495 -15.08 -0.84 24.06
C ARG A 495 -13.70 -0.40 23.60
N LEU A 496 -13.27 0.73 24.17
CA LEU A 496 -11.90 1.20 24.12
C LEU A 496 -11.30 1.07 25.52
N SER A 497 -10.24 0.28 25.63
CA SER A 497 -9.55 0.00 26.89
C SER A 497 -8.14 0.54 26.86
N CYS A 498 -7.78 1.30 27.88
CA CYS A 498 -6.42 1.77 28.12
C CYS A 498 -5.87 0.99 29.31
N ASN A 499 -4.70 0.37 29.20
CA ASN A 499 -4.03 -0.32 30.31
C ASN A 499 -2.85 0.49 30.90
N ALA A 500 -2.65 1.73 30.43
CA ALA A 500 -1.53 2.58 30.81
C ALA A 500 -1.56 2.94 32.30
N LYS A 501 -0.41 3.20 32.93
CA LYS A 501 -0.30 3.42 34.40
C LYS A 501 0.33 4.75 34.78
N GLY A 502 1.25 5.27 33.99
CA GLY A 502 2.01 6.48 34.24
C GLY A 502 1.19 7.77 34.13
N LYS A 503 1.75 8.83 34.74
CA LYS A 503 1.06 10.12 34.87
C LYS A 503 0.94 10.88 33.55
N GLN A 504 1.85 10.66 32.61
CA GLN A 504 1.87 11.36 31.31
C GLN A 504 1.35 10.51 30.15
N GLU A 505 0.96 9.26 30.40
CA GLU A 505 0.41 8.37 29.37
C GLU A 505 -1.05 8.67 29.09
N ARG A 506 -1.41 8.79 27.81
CA ARG A 506 -2.77 9.10 27.38
C ARG A 506 -3.10 8.29 26.14
N SER A 507 -4.31 7.72 26.09
CA SER A 507 -4.97 7.50 24.80
C SER A 507 -5.77 8.73 24.43
N LYS A 508 -5.87 9.02 23.15
CA LYS A 508 -6.85 9.94 22.59
C LYS A 508 -7.59 9.19 21.50
N VAL A 509 -8.90 9.33 21.48
CA VAL A 509 -9.79 8.73 20.50
C VAL A 509 -10.74 9.80 20.00
N ASP A 510 -11.09 9.73 18.74
CA ASP A 510 -11.97 10.66 18.06
C ASP A 510 -12.76 9.94 16.95
N ASN A 511 -13.81 10.55 16.42
CA ASN A 511 -14.59 10.02 15.28
C ASN A 511 -14.98 8.53 15.41
N VAL A 512 -15.59 8.13 16.53
CA VAL A 512 -15.97 6.72 16.73
C VAL A 512 -17.26 6.41 15.96
N VAL A 513 -17.24 5.41 15.09
CA VAL A 513 -18.41 4.95 14.31
C VAL A 513 -18.54 3.44 14.40
N VAL A 514 -19.77 2.92 14.50
CA VAL A 514 -20.10 1.50 14.37
C VAL A 514 -21.04 1.36 13.18
N VAL A 515 -20.64 0.54 12.21
CA VAL A 515 -21.32 0.34 10.93
C VAL A 515 -21.78 -1.11 10.83
N GLY A 516 -23.05 -1.32 10.51
CA GLY A 516 -23.63 -2.63 10.21
C GLY A 516 -23.68 -2.87 8.71
N ASN A 517 -23.06 -3.96 8.23
CA ASN A 517 -22.95 -4.33 6.82
C ASN A 517 -23.82 -5.55 6.46
#